data_AF-A0A6G1SHA6-F1
#
_entry.id   AF-A0A6G1SHA6-F1
#
_cell.length_a   1.000
_cell.length_b   1.000
_cell.length_c   1.000
_cell.angle_alpha   90.00
_cell.angle_beta   90.00
_cell.angle_gamma   90.00
#
_symmetry.space_group_name_H-M   'P 1'
#
loop_
_entity.id
_entity.type
_entity.pdbx_description
1 polymer ?
#
loop_
_entity_poly.entity_id
_entity_poly.type
_entity_poly.pdbx_seq_one_letter_code
_entity_poly.pdbx_strand_id
1 'polypeptide(L)'
;IRWWRHLIRLFIINCSDEDNIEVCRRAGVTQFPQLKFYWVMSGSLSQDGQRLRILGKSVHAMRHLITDKLMDSYTEHNRLLAQRAIQRASAPAIPSPFGALSSLISAPSAARSLLSGDASAASPLSALMPMVSQFLGG
;
A
#
# COMPACT_ATOMS: atom_id res chain seq x y z
N ILE A 1 20.87 8.31 23.15
CA ILE A 1 19.57 9.02 22.97
C ILE A 1 19.41 9.67 21.59
N ARG A 2 20.43 10.34 21.01
CA ARG A 2 20.28 11.02 19.69
C ARG A 2 19.76 10.14 18.53
N TRP A 3 20.06 8.84 18.51
CA TRP A 3 19.60 7.95 17.43
C TRP A 3 18.07 7.68 17.48
N TRP A 4 17.45 7.78 18.65
CA TRP A 4 16.03 7.47 18.84
C TRP A 4 15.13 8.38 18.00
N ARG A 5 15.56 9.62 17.75
CA ARG A 5 14.79 10.59 16.96
C ARG A 5 14.50 10.11 15.54
N HIS A 6 15.33 9.22 14.99
CA HIS A 6 15.12 8.63 13.68
C HIS A 6 14.21 7.40 13.72
N LEU A 7 14.05 6.77 14.88
CA LEU A 7 13.25 5.56 15.05
C LEU A 7 11.86 5.82 15.62
N ILE A 8 11.75 6.79 16.52
CA ILE A 8 10.55 7.09 17.28
C ILE A 8 10.34 8.59 17.28
N ARG A 9 9.11 9.00 16.97
CA ARG A 9 8.64 10.37 17.18
C ARG A 9 7.68 10.38 18.37
N LEU A 10 7.92 11.28 19.30
CA LEU A 10 7.04 11.52 20.43
C LEU A 10 6.20 12.76 20.13
N PHE A 11 4.91 12.67 20.36
CA PHE A 11 3.96 13.76 20.19
C PHE A 11 3.05 13.84 21.41
N ILE A 12 2.58 15.05 21.69
CA ILE A 12 1.61 15.33 22.74
C ILE A 12 0.43 15.99 22.06
N ILE A 13 -0.77 15.50 22.33
CA ILE A 13 -2.03 16.10 21.88
C ILE A 13 -2.78 16.51 23.12
N ASN A 14 -3.15 17.79 23.19
CA ASN A 14 -4.00 18.29 24.26
C ASN A 14 -5.46 18.06 23.90
N CYS A 15 -6.05 17.00 24.47
CA CYS A 15 -7.44 16.65 24.21
C CYS A 15 -8.47 17.56 24.92
N SER A 16 -8.01 18.55 25.71
CA SER A 16 -8.88 19.56 26.28
C SER A 16 -9.20 20.70 25.30
N ASP A 17 -8.44 20.82 24.21
CA ASP A 17 -8.72 21.80 23.16
C ASP A 17 -9.85 21.31 22.26
N GLU A 18 -10.81 22.18 21.95
CA GLU A 18 -11.99 21.85 21.13
C GLU A 18 -11.61 21.26 19.76
N ASP A 19 -10.58 21.83 19.14
CA ASP A 19 -10.04 21.36 17.85
C ASP A 19 -9.50 19.93 17.89
N ASN A 20 -9.13 19.44 19.07
CA ASN A 20 -8.53 18.12 19.26
C ASN A 20 -9.53 17.04 19.72
N ILE A 21 -10.78 17.42 20.04
CA ILE A 21 -11.78 16.48 20.57
C ILE A 21 -11.97 15.30 19.63
N GLU A 22 -12.15 15.57 18.34
CA GLU A 22 -12.48 14.52 17.36
C GLU A 22 -11.30 13.58 17.09
N VAL A 23 -10.06 14.07 17.09
CA VAL A 23 -8.88 13.21 16.96
C VAL A 23 -8.67 12.37 18.21
N CYS A 24 -8.88 12.91 19.40
CA CYS A 24 -8.78 12.17 20.65
C CYS A 24 -9.88 11.11 20.79
N ARG A 25 -11.11 11.42 20.36
CA ARG A 25 -12.23 10.48 20.30
C ARG A 25 -11.95 9.33 19.34
N ARG A 26 -11.50 9.61 18.10
CA ARG A 26 -11.13 8.57 17.12
C ARG A 26 -9.92 7.75 17.57
N ALA A 27 -9.00 8.37 18.29
CA ALA A 27 -7.89 7.68 18.94
C ALA A 27 -8.33 6.88 20.18
N GLY A 28 -9.60 6.89 20.59
CA GLY A 28 -10.09 6.10 21.73
C GLY A 28 -9.51 6.54 23.07
N VAL A 29 -9.22 7.84 23.23
CA VAL A 29 -8.74 8.40 24.49
C VAL A 29 -9.92 8.53 25.46
N THR A 30 -9.86 7.78 26.57
CA THR A 30 -10.95 7.72 27.57
C THR A 30 -10.57 8.28 28.93
N GLN A 31 -9.29 8.54 29.17
CA GLN A 31 -8.77 9.04 30.45
C GLN A 31 -7.42 9.72 30.25
N PHE A 32 -7.03 10.60 31.18
CA PHE A 32 -5.77 11.34 31.12
C PHE A 32 -4.83 11.01 32.29
N PRO A 33 -3.50 11.04 32.10
CA PRO A 33 -2.83 11.00 30.80
C PRO A 33 -2.93 9.59 30.17
N GLN A 34 -2.99 9.51 28.85
CA GLN A 34 -2.93 8.25 28.12
C GLN A 34 -1.79 8.29 27.10
N LEU A 35 -0.87 7.32 27.20
CA LEU A 35 0.16 7.11 26.20
C LEU A 35 -0.28 6.01 25.25
N LYS A 36 -0.16 6.26 23.94
CA LYS A 36 -0.43 5.28 22.89
C LYS A 36 0.82 5.10 22.03
N PHE A 37 1.09 3.86 21.63
CA PHE A 37 2.13 3.49 20.68
C PHE A 37 1.46 3.13 19.35
N TYR A 38 1.94 3.74 18.28
CA TYR A 38 1.48 3.47 16.92
C TYR A 38 2.57 2.71 16.18
N TRP A 39 2.18 1.64 15.49
CA TRP A 39 3.11 0.76 14.77
C TRP A 39 3.78 1.49 13.61
N VAL A 40 4.96 1.02 13.23
CA VAL A 40 5.66 1.44 12.02
C VAL A 40 4.75 1.18 10.81
N MET A 41 4.51 2.23 10.02
CA MET A 41 3.61 2.22 8.86
C MET A 41 2.15 1.88 9.21
N SER A 42 1.71 2.24 10.41
CA SER A 42 0.30 2.30 10.77
C SER A 42 -0.51 3.04 9.69
N GLY A 43 -1.58 2.40 9.22
CA GLY A 43 -2.48 2.94 8.21
C GLY A 43 -3.73 3.57 8.80
N SER A 44 -4.02 3.33 10.10
CA SER A 44 -5.21 3.86 10.76
C SER A 44 -5.00 4.15 12.24
N LEU A 45 -5.43 5.34 12.68
CA LEU A 45 -5.37 5.78 14.07
C LEU A 45 -6.22 4.91 15.03
N SER A 46 -7.30 4.31 14.53
CA SER A 46 -8.24 3.53 15.33
C SER A 46 -7.83 2.07 15.50
N GLN A 47 -7.07 1.51 14.55
CA GLN A 47 -6.65 0.10 14.57
C GLN A 47 -5.25 -0.10 15.16
N ASP A 48 -4.36 0.87 15.03
CA ASP A 48 -2.93 0.62 15.29
C ASP A 48 -2.42 1.24 16.60
N GLY A 49 -3.22 2.06 17.28
CA GLY A 49 -2.82 2.72 18.51
C GLY A 49 -2.96 1.82 19.75
N GLN A 50 -1.88 1.18 20.20
CA GLN A 50 -1.87 0.36 21.42
C GLN A 50 -1.64 1.24 22.66
N ARG A 51 -2.53 1.15 23.66
CA ARG A 51 -2.36 1.84 24.94
C ARG A 51 -1.14 1.30 25.70
N LEU A 52 -0.22 2.18 26.09
CA LEU A 52 0.91 1.85 26.94
C LEU A 52 0.58 2.17 28.40
N ARG A 53 0.74 1.18 29.28
CA ARG A 53 0.55 1.34 30.73
C ARG A 53 1.85 1.84 31.36
N ILE A 54 2.03 3.16 31.39
CA ILE A 54 3.25 3.81 31.88
C ILE A 54 3.15 4.48 33.24
N LEU A 55 1.94 4.64 33.79
CA LEU A 55 1.75 5.26 35.10
C LEU A 55 2.53 4.50 36.18
N GLY A 56 3.28 5.24 37.00
CA GLY A 56 4.11 4.69 38.07
C GLY A 56 5.44 4.05 37.62
N LYS A 57 5.77 4.05 36.32
CA LYS A 57 7.05 3.49 35.82
C LYS A 57 8.16 4.54 35.83
N SER A 58 9.38 4.10 36.14
CA SER A 58 10.59 4.92 35.99
C SER A 58 10.87 5.23 34.51
N VAL A 59 11.63 6.30 34.24
CA VAL A 59 12.09 6.63 32.88
C VAL A 59 12.85 5.47 32.23
N HIS A 60 13.63 4.73 33.02
CA HIS A 60 14.34 3.56 32.56
C HIS A 60 13.36 2.45 32.12
N ALA A 61 12.36 2.13 32.95
CA ALA A 61 11.34 1.14 32.61
C ALA A 61 10.49 1.55 31.40
N MET A 62 10.18 2.84 31.24
CA MET A 62 9.48 3.35 30.05
C MET A 62 10.33 3.17 28.79
N ARG A 63 11.63 3.42 28.85
CA ARG A 63 12.54 3.24 27.72
C ARG A 63 12.57 1.79 27.25
N HIS A 64 12.67 0.84 28.16
CA HIS A 64 12.63 -0.58 27.82
C HIS A 64 11.31 -0.94 27.16
N LEU A 65 10.18 -0.55 27.76
CA LEU A 65 8.85 -0.82 27.21
C LEU A 65 8.67 -0.25 25.79
N ILE A 66 9.15 0.96 25.52
CA ILE A 66 9.09 1.55 24.17
C ILE A 66 10.00 0.81 23.20
N THR A 67 11.18 0.36 23.64
CA THR A 67 12.12 -0.42 22.81
C THR A 67 11.50 -1.75 22.41
N ASP A 68 10.92 -2.47 23.38
CA ASP A 68 10.27 -3.75 23.13
C ASP A 68 9.14 -3.59 22.11
N LYS A 69 8.30 -2.56 22.29
CA LYS A 69 7.21 -2.25 21.34
C LYS A 69 7.69 -1.87 19.96
N LEU A 70 8.82 -1.17 19.86
CA LEU A 70 9.45 -0.88 18.58
C LEU A 70 9.92 -2.17 17.88
N MET A 71 10.57 -3.07 18.61
CA MET A 71 11.08 -4.33 18.06
C MET A 71 9.94 -5.28 17.64
N ASP A 72 8.88 -5.38 18.46
CA ASP A 72 7.64 -6.07 18.10
C ASP A 72 7.09 -5.49 16.79
N SER A 73 7.07 -4.16 16.69
CA SER A 73 6.55 -3.44 15.53
C SER A 73 7.29 -3.74 14.24
N TYR A 74 8.62 -3.75 14.28
CA TYR A 74 9.43 -4.09 13.12
C TYR A 74 9.29 -5.56 12.74
N THR A 75 9.22 -6.45 13.72
CA THR A 75 9.11 -7.89 13.49
C THR A 75 7.82 -8.25 12.77
N GLU A 76 6.67 -7.76 13.26
CA GLU A 76 5.39 -8.06 12.59
C GLU A 76 5.30 -7.39 11.22
N HIS A 77 5.81 -6.16 11.08
CA HIS A 77 5.83 -5.49 9.79
C HIS A 77 6.56 -6.33 8.73
N ASN A 78 7.76 -6.80 9.05
CA ASN A 78 8.54 -7.66 8.15
C ASN A 78 7.83 -8.99 7.87
N ARG A 79 7.15 -9.57 8.87
CA ARG A 79 6.34 -10.77 8.71
C ARG A 79 5.20 -10.57 7.71
N LEU A 80 4.47 -9.46 7.82
CA LEU A 80 3.38 -9.10 6.90
C LEU A 80 3.89 -8.85 5.47
N LEU A 81 5.06 -8.23 5.32
CA LEU A 81 5.69 -8.06 4.01
C LEU A 81 6.02 -9.41 3.37
N ALA A 82 6.61 -10.34 4.12
CA ALA A 82 6.91 -11.68 3.63
C ALA A 82 5.65 -12.44 3.19
N GLN A 83 4.57 -12.37 3.97
CA GLN A 83 3.30 -12.99 3.63
C GLN A 83 2.71 -12.43 2.33
N ARG A 84 2.73 -11.11 2.14
CA ARG A 84 2.25 -10.47 0.90
C ARG A 84 3.06 -10.89 -0.32
N ALA A 85 4.38 -11.08 -0.16
CA ALA A 85 5.23 -11.58 -1.25
C ALA A 85 4.84 -13.02 -1.65
N ILE A 86 4.60 -13.89 -0.67
CA ILE A 86 4.14 -15.27 -0.92
C ILE A 86 2.77 -15.27 -1.60
N GLN A 87 1.81 -14.48 -1.12
CA GLN A 87 0.47 -14.38 -1.70
C GLN A 87 0.50 -13.96 -3.18
N ARG A 88 1.36 -13.00 -3.52
CA ARG A 88 1.56 -12.56 -4.91
C ARG A 88 2.19 -13.65 -5.77
N ALA A 89 3.13 -14.42 -5.23
CA ALA A 89 3.73 -15.54 -5.93
C ALA A 89 2.75 -16.71 -6.15
N SER A 90 1.78 -16.89 -5.24
CA SER A 90 0.75 -17.93 -5.34
C SER A 90 -0.52 -17.50 -6.10
N ALA A 91 -0.60 -16.25 -6.56
CA ALA A 91 -1.78 -15.77 -7.27
C ALA A 91 -1.86 -16.46 -8.66
N PRO A 92 -2.97 -17.12 -9.01
CA PRO A 92 -3.10 -17.76 -10.31
C PRO A 92 -3.01 -16.72 -11.42
N ALA A 93 -2.23 -17.01 -12.46
CA ALA A 93 -2.16 -16.19 -13.65
C ALA A 93 -3.57 -16.07 -14.24
N ILE A 94 -4.15 -14.87 -14.21
CA ILE A 94 -5.42 -14.60 -14.88
C ILE A 94 -5.19 -14.88 -16.37
N PRO A 95 -5.92 -15.82 -17.01
CA PRO A 95 -5.78 -16.04 -18.44
C PRO A 95 -6.19 -14.75 -19.15
N SER A 96 -5.27 -14.18 -19.91
CA SER A 96 -5.52 -12.99 -20.72
C SER A 96 -6.67 -13.26 -21.71
N PRO A 97 -7.67 -12.38 -21.84
CA PRO A 97 -8.80 -12.58 -22.75
C PRO A 97 -8.41 -12.57 -24.25
N PHE A 98 -7.15 -12.29 -24.58
CA PHE A 98 -6.67 -12.20 -25.96
C PHE A 98 -6.09 -13.51 -26.54
N GLY A 99 -6.09 -14.63 -25.78
CA GLY A 99 -5.55 -15.91 -26.26
C GLY A 99 -6.49 -16.74 -27.16
N ALA A 100 -7.76 -16.38 -27.26
CA ALA A 100 -8.80 -17.24 -27.87
C ALA A 100 -9.04 -17.02 -29.38
N LEU A 101 -8.16 -16.32 -30.10
CA LEU A 101 -8.33 -16.08 -31.55
C LEU A 101 -7.37 -16.88 -32.45
N SER A 102 -6.44 -17.66 -31.90
CA SER A 102 -5.43 -18.37 -32.71
C SER A 102 -5.86 -19.76 -33.23
N SER A 103 -7.07 -20.23 -32.95
CA SER A 103 -7.51 -21.59 -33.33
C SER A 103 -8.50 -21.69 -34.50
N LEU A 104 -8.81 -20.60 -35.21
CA LEU A 104 -9.75 -20.63 -36.35
C LEU A 104 -9.11 -20.60 -37.74
N ILE A 105 -7.78 -20.69 -37.87
CA ILE A 105 -7.10 -20.71 -39.17
C ILE A 105 -6.33 -22.02 -39.34
N SER A 106 -7.05 -23.10 -39.59
CA SER A 106 -6.50 -24.28 -40.27
C SER A 106 -7.63 -25.01 -40.98
N ALA A 107 -8.02 -24.47 -42.12
CA ALA A 107 -8.66 -25.23 -43.19
C ALA A 107 -7.78 -25.07 -44.44
N PRO A 108 -7.22 -26.15 -45.01
CA PRO A 108 -6.52 -26.05 -46.27
C PRO A 108 -7.54 -25.99 -47.40
N SER A 109 -7.76 -24.81 -47.99
CA SER A 109 -8.43 -24.70 -49.29
C SER A 109 -7.40 -24.88 -50.39
N ALA A 110 -7.66 -25.87 -51.25
CA ALA A 110 -6.90 -26.15 -52.45
C ALA A 110 -6.82 -24.91 -53.36
N ALA A 111 -5.61 -24.67 -53.85
CA ALA A 111 -5.28 -23.61 -54.78
C ALA A 111 -5.81 -23.90 -56.19
N ARG A 112 -6.29 -22.85 -56.88
CA ARG A 112 -5.83 -22.41 -58.22
C ARG A 112 -6.71 -21.25 -58.74
N SER A 113 -6.09 -20.07 -58.94
CA SER A 113 -5.84 -19.41 -60.25
C SER A 113 -7.05 -18.59 -60.75
N LEU A 114 -6.99 -17.31 -61.14
CA LEU A 114 -6.08 -16.61 -62.06
C LEU A 114 -6.51 -15.10 -62.16
N LEU A 115 -5.60 -14.25 -62.68
CA LEU A 115 -5.80 -12.96 -63.38
C LEU A 115 -6.12 -11.70 -62.51
N SER A 116 -5.15 -10.81 -62.26
CA SER A 116 -4.63 -9.71 -63.09
C SER A 116 -5.44 -8.41 -62.98
N GLY A 117 -4.80 -7.31 -62.54
CA GLY A 117 -5.36 -5.96 -62.62
C GLY A 117 -4.65 -4.95 -61.72
N ASP A 118 -4.15 -3.88 -62.31
CA ASP A 118 -3.16 -2.92 -61.84
C ASP A 118 -3.57 -1.89 -60.74
N ALA A 119 -2.49 -1.37 -60.11
CA ALA A 119 -2.19 0.02 -59.75
C ALA A 119 -2.75 0.74 -58.50
N SER A 120 -1.76 1.29 -57.77
CA SER A 120 -1.67 2.61 -57.13
C SER A 120 -2.07 2.83 -55.66
N ALA A 121 -1.00 2.96 -54.86
CA ALA A 121 -0.64 4.09 -54.00
C ALA A 121 -1.61 4.56 -52.89
N ALA A 122 -1.19 4.39 -51.62
CA ALA A 122 -0.80 5.50 -50.71
C ALA A 122 -0.56 4.97 -49.28
N SER A 123 0.45 5.52 -48.61
CA SER A 123 0.65 5.53 -47.14
C SER A 123 0.59 7.00 -46.67
N PRO A 124 0.85 7.34 -45.39
CA PRO A 124 0.22 6.93 -44.13
C PRO A 124 -0.23 8.17 -43.29
N LEU A 125 -1.01 8.01 -42.21
CA LEU A 125 -1.15 9.01 -41.12
C LEU A 125 -1.53 8.25 -39.83
N SER A 126 -0.63 8.16 -38.84
CA SER A 126 -0.44 9.13 -37.74
C SER A 126 -1.59 9.20 -36.75
N ALA A 127 -1.40 8.60 -35.56
CA ALA A 127 -1.89 9.14 -34.30
C ALA A 127 -1.07 8.56 -33.13
N LEU A 128 -0.02 9.30 -32.80
CA LEU A 128 0.71 9.27 -31.54
C LEU A 128 -0.16 9.94 -30.45
N MET A 129 -0.36 9.30 -29.31
CA MET A 129 -0.05 9.80 -27.95
C MET A 129 -0.95 9.21 -26.84
N PRO A 130 -0.40 9.00 -25.63
CA PRO A 130 -1.10 8.49 -24.45
C PRO A 130 -1.63 9.64 -23.57
N MET A 131 -2.66 9.37 -22.76
CA MET A 131 -3.03 10.23 -21.63
C MET A 131 -2.61 9.59 -20.31
N VAL A 132 -1.64 10.23 -19.66
CA VAL A 132 -1.29 10.13 -18.24
C VAL A 132 -1.80 11.41 -17.56
N SER A 133 -2.52 11.28 -16.44
CA SER A 133 -2.41 12.13 -15.22
C SER A 133 -3.57 11.80 -14.28
N GLN A 134 -3.29 11.24 -13.10
CA GLN A 134 -3.04 11.95 -11.81
C GLN A 134 -4.29 12.63 -11.25
N PHE A 135 -4.70 12.24 -10.03
CA PHE A 135 -5.16 13.19 -9.01
C PHE A 135 -4.83 12.66 -7.61
N LEU A 136 -3.83 13.30 -7.00
CA LEU A 136 -3.56 13.44 -5.57
C LEU A 136 -3.88 14.90 -5.23
N GLY A 137 -4.42 15.15 -4.03
CA GLY A 137 -4.24 16.43 -3.35
C GLY A 137 -5.51 17.21 -3.04
N GLY A 138 -5.89 17.19 -1.76
CA GLY A 138 -6.82 18.07 -1.07
C GLY A 138 -6.68 17.82 0.42
#